data_AF-A0A327X3C1-F1
#
_entry.id   AF-A0A327X3C1-F1
#
_cell.length_a   1.000
_cell.length_b   1.000
_cell.length_c   1.000
_cell.angle_alpha   90.00
_cell.angle_beta   90.00
_cell.angle_gamma   90.00
#
_symmetry.space_group_name_H-M   'P 1'
#
loop_
_entity.id
_entity.type
_entity.pdbx_description
1 polymer ?
#
loop_
_entity_poly.entity_id
_entity_poly.type
_entity_poly.pdbx_seq_one_letter_code
_entity_poly.pdbx_strand_id
1 'polypeptide(L)'
;MKTEDAPAAEKLTVGKNYVRNRGLMGIALFLGWLILFFMGLSISSSKLKPLDTDGHVIWETLWLYALTFTPTNTALLAALAGVIGGLASNLSAINEKPHIDIDALDHDSFEYRSLVYMTEHPVVSMFRGFLAYLILVAGTYVASFSVPVDANDMSTPILGMSAASYFKFAVTVSLLSYLVGYDPTQLQRLVSSLNVGGRKATDFAGHMRIKDGRRQLEGDFQGKAVPASPMPDLAPKEESTVIEKKKNELNGKAKDSKELTEP
;
A
#
# COMPACT_ATOMS: atom_id res chain seq x y z
N MET A 1 -21.05 37.04 25.94
CA MET A 1 -21.29 36.52 24.58
C MET A 1 -20.02 36.71 23.77
N LYS A 2 -19.17 35.68 23.73
CA LYS A 2 -17.94 35.68 22.93
C LYS A 2 -18.14 34.69 21.78
N THR A 3 -17.84 35.17 20.59
CA THR A 3 -17.81 34.49 19.30
C THR A 3 -16.83 33.31 19.34
N GLU A 4 -17.36 32.09 19.37
CA GLU A 4 -16.57 30.83 19.43
C GLU A 4 -16.57 30.07 18.10
N ASP A 5 -17.04 30.69 17.01
CA ASP A 5 -17.27 30.02 15.71
C ASP A 5 -16.09 30.13 14.72
N ALA A 6 -15.01 30.85 15.08
CA ALA A 6 -13.81 30.97 14.24
C ALA A 6 -12.87 29.73 14.14
N PRO A 7 -12.85 28.72 15.04
CA PRO A 7 -11.80 27.68 15.03
C PRO A 7 -12.04 26.54 14.04
N ALA A 8 -13.23 26.42 13.43
CA ALA A 8 -13.55 25.31 12.53
C ALA A 8 -12.97 25.49 11.11
N ALA A 9 -13.03 26.72 10.57
CA ALA A 9 -12.55 27.02 9.23
C ALA A 9 -11.02 26.88 9.11
N GLU A 10 -10.27 27.30 10.14
CA GLU A 10 -8.81 27.21 10.15
C GLU A 10 -8.32 25.76 10.12
N LYS A 11 -8.92 24.87 10.93
CA LYS A 11 -8.57 23.43 10.99
C LYS A 11 -8.75 22.72 9.65
N LEU A 12 -9.79 23.08 8.89
CA LEU A 12 -10.04 22.53 7.54
C LEU A 12 -8.94 22.91 6.54
N THR A 13 -8.43 24.14 6.61
CA THR A 13 -7.38 24.60 5.68
C THR A 13 -6.03 23.92 5.92
N VAL A 14 -5.65 23.71 7.19
CA VAL A 14 -4.41 23.05 7.58
C VAL A 14 -4.40 21.59 7.10
N GLY A 15 -5.51 20.87 7.29
CA GLY A 15 -5.65 19.49 6.83
C GLY A 15 -5.49 19.35 5.31
N LYS A 16 -6.13 20.24 4.54
CA LYS A 16 -6.06 20.21 3.07
C LYS A 16 -4.64 20.40 2.53
N ASN A 17 -3.89 21.35 3.08
CA ASN A 17 -2.50 21.60 2.68
C ASN A 17 -1.59 20.42 3.02
N TYR A 18 -1.81 19.80 4.17
CA TYR A 18 -1.04 18.64 4.62
C TYR A 18 -1.23 17.42 3.70
N VAL A 19 -2.48 17.07 3.36
CA VAL A 19 -2.78 15.98 2.42
C VAL A 19 -2.15 16.25 1.05
N ARG A 20 -2.27 17.48 0.55
CA ARG A 20 -1.67 17.87 -0.74
C ARG A 20 -0.15 17.71 -0.75
N ASN A 21 0.54 18.21 0.28
CA ASN A 21 2.00 18.16 0.35
C ASN A 21 2.51 16.71 0.45
N ARG A 22 1.84 15.85 1.23
CA ARG A 22 2.18 14.42 1.31
C ARG A 22 1.93 13.69 -0.01
N GLY A 23 0.82 14.00 -0.69
CA GLY A 23 0.54 13.46 -2.02
C GLY A 23 1.62 13.83 -3.04
N LEU A 24 2.03 15.10 -3.08
CA LEU A 24 3.13 15.55 -3.94
C LEU A 24 4.46 14.85 -3.62
N MET A 25 4.77 14.66 -2.34
CA MET A 25 5.97 13.93 -1.92
C MET A 25 5.92 12.47 -2.38
N GLY A 26 4.75 11.81 -2.28
CA GLY A 26 4.55 10.46 -2.78
C GLY A 26 4.77 10.35 -4.29
N ILE A 27 4.24 11.29 -5.07
CA ILE A 27 4.46 11.35 -6.53
C ILE A 27 5.95 11.55 -6.86
N ALA A 28 6.63 12.47 -6.17
CA ALA A 28 8.05 12.73 -6.39
C ALA A 28 8.91 11.49 -6.08
N LEU A 29 8.62 10.79 -4.97
CA LEU A 29 9.31 9.56 -4.60
C LEU A 29 9.05 8.43 -5.60
N PHE A 30 7.83 8.32 -6.13
CA PHE A 30 7.51 7.35 -7.18
C PHE A 30 8.28 7.62 -8.47
N LEU A 31 8.43 8.88 -8.87
CA LEU A 31 9.29 9.26 -9.99
C LEU A 31 10.76 8.92 -9.73
N GLY A 32 11.26 9.19 -8.52
CA GLY A 32 12.61 8.79 -8.10
C GLY A 32 12.82 7.27 -8.15
N TRP A 33 11.82 6.50 -7.73
CA TRP A 33 11.80 5.05 -7.82
C TRP A 33 11.86 4.59 -9.29
N LEU A 34 11.07 5.19 -10.20
CA LEU A 34 11.10 4.87 -11.63
C LEU A 34 12.47 5.16 -12.26
N ILE A 35 13.06 6.32 -11.97
CA ILE A 35 14.39 6.70 -12.47
C ILE A 35 15.42 5.69 -12.02
N LEU A 36 15.42 5.33 -10.72
CA LEU A 36 16.36 4.36 -10.16
C LEU A 36 16.18 2.97 -10.78
N PHE A 37 14.94 2.56 -11.04
CA PHE A 37 14.60 1.29 -11.67
C PHE A 37 15.11 1.20 -13.11
N PHE A 38 14.83 2.23 -13.93
CA PHE A 38 15.32 2.28 -15.30
C PHE A 38 16.84 2.41 -15.37
N MET A 39 17.46 3.11 -14.43
CA MET A 39 18.92 3.20 -14.33
C MET A 39 19.54 1.83 -14.03
N GLY A 40 18.95 1.05 -13.12
CA GLY A 40 19.39 -0.33 -12.84
C GLY A 40 19.18 -1.29 -14.01
N LEU A 41 18.13 -1.10 -14.83
CA LEU A 41 17.92 -1.88 -16.05
C LEU A 41 18.89 -1.53 -17.18
N SER A 42 19.20 -0.25 -17.35
CA SER A 42 19.90 0.25 -18.54
C SER A 42 21.42 0.09 -18.45
N ILE A 43 21.98 0.13 -17.25
CA ILE A 43 23.42 0.15 -17.03
C ILE A 43 23.87 -1.21 -16.48
N SER A 44 24.58 -1.98 -17.30
CA SER A 44 25.24 -3.19 -16.81
C SER A 44 26.40 -2.79 -15.88
N SER A 45 26.30 -3.14 -14.61
CA SER A 45 27.34 -2.86 -13.60
C SER A 45 28.71 -3.45 -13.97
N SER A 46 28.75 -4.48 -14.83
CA SER A 46 29.98 -5.08 -15.36
C SER A 46 30.88 -4.11 -16.14
N LYS A 47 30.30 -3.04 -16.70
CA LYS A 47 31.02 -2.06 -17.52
C LYS A 47 31.60 -0.90 -16.70
N LEU A 48 31.15 -0.73 -15.46
CA LEU A 48 31.60 0.35 -14.60
C LEU A 48 32.85 -0.07 -13.85
N LYS A 49 33.97 0.59 -14.13
CA LYS A 49 35.21 0.45 -13.38
C LYS A 49 35.30 1.63 -12.40
N PRO A 50 35.09 1.43 -11.09
CA PRO A 50 35.14 2.53 -10.11
C PRO A 50 36.57 3.02 -9.83
N LEU A 51 37.57 2.32 -10.37
CA LEU A 51 39.00 2.60 -10.23
C LEU A 51 39.57 2.97 -11.59
N ASP A 52 40.35 4.04 -11.62
CA ASP A 52 41.14 4.42 -12.79
C ASP A 52 42.31 3.44 -13.03
N THR A 53 42.98 3.52 -14.18
CA THR A 53 44.19 2.72 -14.48
C THR A 53 45.29 2.86 -13.44
N ASP A 54 45.34 4.00 -12.77
CA ASP A 54 46.31 4.31 -11.70
C ASP A 54 45.80 3.94 -10.29
N GLY A 55 44.61 3.35 -10.18
CA GLY A 55 44.01 2.94 -8.90
C GLY A 55 43.35 4.07 -8.11
N HIS A 56 43.24 5.29 -8.66
CA HIS A 56 42.51 6.38 -8.04
C HIS A 56 40.99 6.16 -8.12
N VAL A 57 40.28 6.53 -7.05
CA VAL A 57 38.82 6.42 -6.97
C VAL A 57 38.19 7.63 -7.66
N ILE A 58 37.40 7.35 -8.70
CA ILE A 58 36.64 8.38 -9.40
C ILE A 58 35.28 8.50 -8.70
N TRP A 59 35.09 9.54 -7.87
CA TRP A 59 33.89 9.71 -7.05
C TRP A 59 32.58 9.75 -7.85
N GLU A 60 32.61 10.33 -9.06
CA GLU A 60 31.48 10.37 -9.97
C GLU A 60 31.05 8.96 -10.40
N THR A 61 32.02 8.14 -10.78
CA THR A 61 31.80 6.73 -11.12
C THR A 61 31.43 5.92 -9.89
N LEU A 62 31.92 6.27 -8.71
CA LEU A 62 31.59 5.57 -7.46
C LEU A 62 30.10 5.71 -7.11
N TRP A 63 29.53 6.91 -7.18
CA TRP A 63 28.10 7.11 -6.93
C TRP A 63 27.24 6.42 -7.98
N LEU A 64 27.60 6.53 -9.26
CA LEU A 64 26.90 5.83 -10.33
C LEU A 64 27.00 4.31 -10.16
N TYR A 65 28.16 3.79 -9.80
CA TYR A 65 28.39 2.39 -9.48
C TYR A 65 27.53 1.95 -8.29
N ALA A 66 27.55 2.70 -7.19
CA ALA A 66 26.72 2.40 -6.01
C ALA A 66 25.23 2.39 -6.35
N LEU A 67 24.76 3.31 -7.20
CA LEU A 67 23.35 3.40 -7.60
C LEU A 67 22.92 2.37 -8.65
N THR A 68 23.86 1.81 -9.43
CA THR A 68 23.58 0.81 -10.48
C THR A 68 23.96 -0.61 -10.08
N PHE A 69 24.75 -0.76 -9.02
CA PHE A 69 25.12 -2.06 -8.48
C PHE A 69 23.86 -2.79 -7.99
N THR A 70 23.57 -3.96 -8.57
CA THR A 70 22.29 -4.66 -8.41
C THR A 70 21.80 -4.77 -6.96
N PRO A 71 22.60 -5.22 -5.98
CA PRO A 71 22.17 -5.29 -4.58
C PRO A 71 21.81 -3.91 -4.01
N THR A 72 22.64 -2.89 -4.22
CA THR A 72 22.42 -1.55 -3.66
C THR A 72 21.22 -0.87 -4.33
N ASN A 73 21.11 -0.99 -5.66
CA ASN A 73 19.99 -0.47 -6.42
C ASN A 73 18.66 -1.09 -5.95
N THR A 74 18.59 -2.41 -5.85
CA THR A 74 17.37 -3.12 -5.40
C THR A 74 17.04 -2.84 -3.94
N ALA A 75 18.05 -2.68 -3.07
CA ALA A 75 17.87 -2.23 -1.69
C ALA A 75 17.26 -0.82 -1.61
N LEU A 76 17.73 0.12 -2.44
CA LEU A 76 17.21 1.48 -2.51
C LEU A 76 15.78 1.49 -3.08
N LEU A 77 15.49 0.69 -4.11
CA LEU A 77 14.13 0.50 -4.63
C LEU A 77 13.18 -0.05 -3.56
N ALA A 78 13.63 -1.03 -2.77
CA ALA A 78 12.87 -1.59 -1.64
C ALA A 78 12.57 -0.53 -0.58
N ALA A 79 13.59 0.24 -0.18
CA ALA A 79 13.45 1.33 0.79
C ALA A 79 12.48 2.41 0.31
N LEU A 80 12.63 2.88 -0.94
CA LEU A 80 11.74 3.86 -1.56
C LEU A 80 10.31 3.33 -1.66
N ALA A 81 10.11 2.09 -2.10
CA ALA A 81 8.80 1.46 -2.15
C ALA A 81 8.16 1.37 -0.76
N GLY A 82 8.95 1.08 0.28
CA GLY A 82 8.52 1.15 1.67
C GLY A 82 8.02 2.54 2.05
N VAL A 83 8.80 3.61 1.80
CA VAL A 83 8.39 5.00 2.08
C VAL A 83 7.08 5.34 1.35
N ILE A 84 6.96 4.98 0.06
CA ILE A 84 5.76 5.22 -0.73
C ILE A 84 4.55 4.50 -0.10
N GLY A 85 4.73 3.24 0.33
CA GLY A 85 3.71 2.48 1.08
C GLY A 85 3.30 3.19 2.36
N GLY A 86 4.25 3.64 3.17
CA GLY A 86 3.98 4.38 4.41
C GLY A 86 3.27 5.71 4.18
N LEU A 87 3.57 6.42 3.09
CA LEU A 87 2.85 7.65 2.72
C LEU A 87 1.42 7.37 2.26
N ALA A 88 1.23 6.34 1.43
CA ALA A 88 -0.10 5.93 0.98
C ALA A 88 -0.96 5.48 2.17
N SER A 89 -0.39 4.73 3.10
CA SER A 89 -1.05 4.28 4.32
C SER A 89 -1.49 5.44 5.22
N ASN A 90 -0.59 6.41 5.42
CA ASN A 90 -0.88 7.65 6.13
C ASN A 90 -2.02 8.45 5.48
N LEU A 91 -2.07 8.53 4.15
CA LEU A 91 -3.15 9.21 3.44
C LEU A 91 -4.48 8.47 3.62
N SER A 92 -4.48 7.14 3.62
CA SER A 92 -5.66 6.33 3.93
C SER A 92 -6.16 6.58 5.35
N ALA A 93 -5.25 6.56 6.35
CA ALA A 93 -5.61 6.82 7.75
C ALA A 93 -6.25 8.18 7.98
N ILE A 94 -5.78 9.23 7.29
CA ILE A 94 -6.38 10.57 7.38
C ILE A 94 -7.81 10.58 6.85
N ASN A 95 -8.09 9.81 5.80
CA ASN A 95 -9.42 9.70 5.21
C ASN A 95 -10.37 8.83 6.06
N GLU A 96 -9.82 7.82 6.76
CA GLU A 96 -10.58 6.91 7.61
C GLU A 96 -10.87 7.48 9.00
N LYS A 97 -9.97 8.27 9.57
CA LYS A 97 -10.07 8.83 10.94
C LYS A 97 -11.43 9.49 11.27
N PRO A 98 -12.10 10.25 10.38
CA PRO A 98 -13.39 10.85 10.68
C PRO A 98 -14.54 9.83 10.90
N HIS A 99 -14.36 8.59 10.45
CA HIS A 99 -15.39 7.55 10.46
C HIS A 99 -15.18 6.51 11.56
N ILE A 100 -14.07 6.59 12.30
CA ILE A 100 -13.67 5.60 13.30
C ILE A 100 -13.64 6.28 14.67
N ASP A 101 -14.44 5.76 15.59
CA ASP A 101 -14.37 6.13 17.01
C ASP A 101 -13.22 5.37 17.67
N ILE A 102 -12.08 6.06 17.83
CA ILE A 102 -10.83 5.48 18.35
C ILE A 102 -11.01 5.03 19.81
N ASP A 103 -11.84 5.71 20.59
CA ASP A 103 -12.04 5.39 22.01
C ASP A 103 -12.90 4.13 22.20
N ALA A 104 -13.70 3.77 21.19
CA ALA A 104 -14.48 2.54 21.16
C ALA A 104 -13.71 1.34 20.60
N LEU A 105 -12.50 1.53 20.07
CA LEU A 105 -11.68 0.44 19.55
C LEU A 105 -10.93 -0.26 20.68
N ASP A 106 -11.08 -1.58 20.76
CA ASP A 106 -10.29 -2.43 21.64
C ASP A 106 -8.80 -2.36 21.24
N HIS A 107 -7.91 -2.12 22.21
CA HIS A 107 -6.47 -2.00 22.01
C HIS A 107 -5.83 -3.28 21.45
N ASP A 108 -6.44 -4.45 21.72
CA ASP A 108 -5.97 -5.74 21.22
C ASP A 108 -6.56 -6.08 19.84
N SER A 109 -7.50 -5.29 19.35
CA SER A 109 -8.12 -5.49 18.04
C SER A 109 -7.11 -5.38 16.90
N PHE A 110 -7.45 -6.01 15.78
CA PHE A 110 -6.64 -5.90 14.57
C PHE A 110 -6.70 -4.48 14.00
N GLU A 111 -7.89 -3.88 14.06
CA GLU A 111 -8.22 -2.57 13.54
C GLU A 111 -7.41 -1.48 14.24
N TYR A 112 -7.28 -1.55 15.58
CA TYR A 112 -6.46 -0.62 16.34
C TYR A 112 -4.99 -0.70 15.94
N ARG A 113 -4.43 -1.91 15.83
CA ARG A 113 -3.04 -2.11 15.40
C ARG A 113 -2.78 -1.63 13.98
N SER A 114 -3.67 -1.93 13.05
CA SER A 114 -3.59 -1.44 11.66
C SER A 114 -3.59 0.10 11.66
N LEU A 115 -4.53 0.74 12.36
CA LEU A 115 -4.60 2.20 12.47
C LEU A 115 -3.30 2.81 13.04
N VAL A 116 -2.71 2.20 14.08
CA VAL A 116 -1.42 2.62 14.63
C VAL A 116 -0.34 2.57 13.54
N TYR A 117 -0.19 1.44 12.83
CA TYR A 117 0.79 1.32 11.76
C TYR A 117 0.58 2.31 10.61
N MET A 118 -0.66 2.62 10.27
CA MET A 118 -0.97 3.56 9.19
C MET A 118 -0.60 5.01 9.54
N THR A 119 -0.52 5.34 10.83
CA THR A 119 -0.17 6.69 11.30
C THR A 119 1.32 6.87 11.62
N GLU A 120 2.13 5.82 11.46
CA GLU A 120 3.57 5.87 11.71
C GLU A 120 4.33 6.80 10.76
N HIS A 121 5.52 7.22 11.19
CA HIS A 121 6.41 8.01 10.37
C HIS A 121 6.88 7.21 9.12
N PRO A 122 6.88 7.80 7.90
CA PRO A 122 7.26 7.08 6.67
C PRO A 122 8.67 6.47 6.68
N VAL A 123 9.58 7.00 7.49
CA VAL A 123 10.93 6.43 7.66
C VAL A 123 10.89 5.07 8.37
N VAL A 124 9.97 4.84 9.31
CA VAL A 124 9.79 3.51 9.94
C VAL A 124 9.33 2.51 8.87
N SER A 125 8.45 2.94 7.98
CA SER A 125 7.99 2.17 6.84
C SER A 125 9.12 1.86 5.83
N MET A 126 10.03 2.81 5.58
CA MET A 126 11.27 2.61 4.81
C MET A 126 12.12 1.46 5.36
N PHE A 127 12.39 1.47 6.68
CA PHE A 127 13.20 0.45 7.33
C PHE A 127 12.55 -0.93 7.23
N ARG A 128 11.22 -1.02 7.36
CA ARG A 128 10.50 -2.29 7.18
C ARG A 128 10.61 -2.82 5.75
N GLY A 129 10.50 -1.94 4.74
CA GLY A 129 10.75 -2.31 3.34
C GLY A 129 12.17 -2.81 3.11
N PHE A 130 13.17 -2.12 3.67
CA PHE A 130 14.57 -2.54 3.60
C PHE A 130 14.83 -3.89 4.31
N LEU A 131 14.22 -4.13 5.46
CA LEU A 131 14.29 -5.41 6.17
C LEU A 131 13.64 -6.54 5.35
N ALA A 132 12.52 -6.29 4.69
CA ALA A 132 11.90 -7.26 3.79
C ALA A 132 12.84 -7.66 2.64
N TYR A 133 13.57 -6.70 2.07
CA TYR A 133 14.63 -6.97 1.10
C TYR A 133 15.76 -7.84 1.70
N LEU A 134 16.27 -7.52 2.89
CA LEU A 134 17.33 -8.30 3.53
C LEU A 134 16.90 -9.75 3.81
N ILE A 135 15.67 -9.96 4.28
CA ILE A 135 15.09 -11.28 4.50
C ILE A 135 15.01 -12.05 3.19
N LEU A 136 14.54 -11.40 2.12
CA LEU A 136 14.42 -12.03 0.81
C LEU A 136 15.79 -12.42 0.25
N VAL A 137 16.78 -11.53 0.34
CA VAL A 137 18.16 -11.81 -0.08
C VAL A 137 18.74 -12.96 0.75
N ALA A 138 18.63 -12.92 2.07
CA ALA A 138 19.08 -14.01 2.94
C ALA A 138 18.42 -15.33 2.56
N GLY A 139 17.11 -15.33 2.30
CA GLY A 139 16.37 -16.50 1.82
C GLY A 139 16.89 -17.03 0.49
N THR A 140 17.19 -16.15 -0.47
CA THR A 140 17.77 -16.58 -1.76
C THR A 140 19.16 -17.20 -1.61
N TYR A 141 20.01 -16.66 -0.72
CA TYR A 141 21.32 -17.25 -0.43
C TYR A 141 21.19 -18.62 0.23
N VAL A 142 20.31 -18.74 1.24
CA VAL A 142 20.03 -20.02 1.91
C VAL A 142 19.50 -21.06 0.92
N ALA A 143 18.57 -20.69 0.05
CA ALA A 143 18.05 -21.59 -0.98
C ALA A 143 19.13 -22.00 -2.01
N SER A 144 20.06 -21.10 -2.33
CA SER A 144 21.12 -21.38 -3.30
C SER A 144 22.14 -22.41 -2.81
N PHE A 145 22.35 -22.54 -1.48
CA PHE A 145 23.20 -23.61 -0.93
C PHE A 145 22.64 -25.02 -1.19
N SER A 146 21.36 -25.16 -1.50
CA SER A 146 20.71 -26.46 -1.72
C SER A 146 20.87 -26.99 -3.16
N VAL A 147 21.31 -26.15 -4.10
CA VAL A 147 21.57 -26.55 -5.48
C VAL A 147 23.08 -26.66 -5.66
N PRO A 148 23.62 -27.83 -6.06
CA PRO A 148 25.04 -27.94 -6.38
C PRO A 148 25.33 -27.03 -7.58
N VAL A 149 25.92 -25.86 -7.31
CA VAL A 149 26.41 -24.96 -8.35
C VAL A 149 27.73 -25.55 -8.84
N ASP A 150 27.82 -25.85 -10.13
CA ASP A 150 29.09 -26.22 -10.76
C ASP A 150 30.13 -25.14 -10.41
N ALA A 151 31.29 -25.54 -9.88
CA ALA A 151 32.32 -24.61 -9.40
C ALA A 151 32.85 -23.63 -10.46
N ASN A 152 32.52 -23.86 -11.74
CA ASN A 152 32.85 -23.00 -12.86
C ASN A 152 31.80 -21.90 -13.14
N ASP A 153 30.60 -22.01 -12.56
CA ASP A 153 29.55 -20.99 -12.69
C ASP A 153 29.62 -20.03 -11.50
N MET A 154 30.58 -19.10 -11.57
CA MET A 154 30.79 -18.05 -10.55
C MET A 154 29.67 -16.99 -10.54
N SER A 155 28.56 -17.21 -11.26
CA SER A 155 27.40 -16.34 -11.21
C SER A 155 26.67 -16.53 -9.88
N THR A 156 27.08 -15.76 -8.87
CA THR A 156 26.24 -15.64 -7.67
C THR A 156 24.82 -15.22 -8.10
N PRO A 157 23.75 -15.70 -7.46
CA PRO A 157 22.37 -15.50 -7.93
C PRO A 157 21.99 -14.03 -8.14
N ILE A 158 22.70 -13.12 -7.47
CA ILE A 158 22.43 -11.68 -7.47
C ILE A 158 23.47 -10.89 -8.29
N LEU A 159 24.76 -11.26 -8.28
CA LEU A 159 25.74 -10.60 -9.15
C LEU A 159 25.71 -11.22 -10.55
N GLY A 160 25.33 -10.42 -11.54
CA GLY A 160 25.29 -10.86 -12.94
C GLY A 160 23.92 -11.36 -13.41
N MET A 161 22.84 -11.03 -12.70
CA MET A 161 21.48 -11.28 -13.20
C MET A 161 21.29 -10.70 -14.60
N SER A 162 20.62 -11.47 -15.47
CA SER A 162 20.11 -10.96 -16.74
C SER A 162 19.13 -9.79 -16.48
N ALA A 163 18.98 -8.87 -17.44
CA ALA A 163 18.03 -7.75 -17.32
C ALA A 163 16.59 -8.23 -17.03
N ALA A 164 16.19 -9.37 -17.61
CA ALA A 164 14.88 -9.97 -17.36
C ALA A 164 14.74 -10.52 -15.93
N SER A 165 15.81 -11.14 -15.40
CA SER A 165 15.83 -11.62 -14.00
C SER A 165 15.83 -10.45 -13.02
N TYR A 166 16.62 -9.41 -13.29
CA TYR A 166 16.63 -8.17 -12.52
C TYR A 166 15.24 -7.54 -12.47
N PHE A 167 14.55 -7.39 -13.63
CA PHE A 167 13.22 -6.79 -13.70
C PHE A 167 12.25 -7.50 -12.75
N LYS A 168 12.18 -8.84 -12.84
CA LYS A 168 11.29 -9.66 -12.01
C LYS A 168 11.64 -9.51 -10.53
N PHE A 169 12.92 -9.56 -10.20
CA PHE A 169 13.39 -9.46 -8.82
C PHE A 169 13.09 -8.08 -8.23
N ALA A 170 13.49 -7.00 -8.90
CA ALA A 170 13.29 -5.63 -8.46
C ALA A 170 11.81 -5.27 -8.28
N VAL A 171 10.94 -5.70 -9.20
CA VAL A 171 9.48 -5.50 -9.09
C VAL A 171 8.91 -6.28 -7.91
N THR A 172 9.30 -7.56 -7.74
CA THR A 172 8.81 -8.40 -6.64
C THR A 172 9.22 -7.85 -5.28
N VAL A 173 10.50 -7.47 -5.13
CA VAL A 173 11.02 -6.85 -3.91
C VAL A 173 10.33 -5.52 -3.62
N SER A 174 10.15 -4.68 -4.64
CA SER A 174 9.47 -3.39 -4.47
C SER A 174 8.01 -3.57 -4.05
N LEU A 175 7.29 -4.52 -4.66
CA LEU A 175 5.91 -4.84 -4.30
C LEU A 175 5.82 -5.34 -2.85
N LEU A 176 6.68 -6.28 -2.46
CA LEU A 176 6.70 -6.80 -1.09
C LEU A 176 7.01 -5.69 -0.08
N SER A 177 8.01 -4.85 -0.39
CA SER A 177 8.41 -3.72 0.46
C SER A 177 7.32 -2.67 0.58
N TYR A 178 6.60 -2.39 -0.52
CA TYR A 178 5.43 -1.52 -0.51
C TYR A 178 4.33 -2.07 0.38
N LEU A 179 3.99 -3.37 0.29
CA LEU A 179 2.95 -3.98 1.11
C LEU A 179 3.31 -3.94 2.61
N VAL A 180 4.54 -4.31 2.95
CA VAL A 180 5.06 -4.25 4.32
C VAL A 180 5.08 -2.81 4.85
N GLY A 181 5.44 -1.87 3.99
CA GLY A 181 5.47 -0.45 4.33
C GLY A 181 4.08 0.17 4.46
N TYR A 182 3.11 -0.30 3.69
CA TYR A 182 1.73 0.15 3.73
C TYR A 182 1.04 -0.30 5.01
N ASP A 183 0.92 -1.62 5.22
CA ASP A 183 0.34 -2.17 6.44
C ASP A 183 0.86 -3.61 6.67
N PRO A 184 1.73 -3.82 7.66
CA PRO A 184 2.34 -5.13 7.92
C PRO A 184 1.29 -6.16 8.39
N THR A 185 0.17 -5.70 8.95
CA THR A 185 -0.90 -6.58 9.42
C THR A 185 -1.63 -7.26 8.25
N GLN A 186 -1.67 -6.61 7.08
CA GLN A 186 -2.19 -7.21 5.85
C GLN A 186 -1.27 -8.31 5.33
N LEU A 187 0.06 -8.14 5.44
CA LEU A 187 0.99 -9.22 5.12
C LEU A 187 0.79 -10.41 6.07
N GLN A 188 0.62 -10.17 7.37
CA GLN A 188 0.33 -11.23 8.32
C GLN A 188 -0.95 -11.99 7.94
N ARG A 189 -2.00 -11.27 7.52
CA ARG A 189 -3.23 -11.88 6.99
C ARG A 189 -2.95 -12.71 5.73
N LEU A 190 -2.20 -12.18 4.77
CA LEU A 190 -1.84 -12.90 3.55
C LEU A 190 -1.07 -14.19 3.87
N VAL A 191 -0.02 -14.11 4.70
CA VAL A 191 0.78 -15.27 5.11
C VAL A 191 -0.08 -16.28 5.87
N SER A 192 -0.95 -15.82 6.77
CA SER A 192 -1.86 -16.70 7.49
C SER A 192 -2.83 -17.41 6.53
N SER A 193 -3.31 -16.72 5.49
CA SER A 193 -4.21 -17.30 4.49
C SER A 193 -3.54 -18.35 3.61
N LEU A 194 -2.25 -18.18 3.30
CA LEU A 194 -1.47 -19.17 2.54
C LEU A 194 -1.22 -20.45 3.34
N ASN A 195 -1.10 -20.35 4.67
CA ASN A 195 -0.89 -21.50 5.53
C ASN A 195 -2.19 -22.30 5.81
N VAL A 196 -3.36 -21.80 5.40
CA VAL A 196 -4.67 -22.46 5.57
C VAL A 196 -4.88 -23.64 4.61
N GLY A 197 -3.97 -23.87 3.65
CA GLY A 197 -3.94 -25.10 2.86
C GLY A 197 -3.45 -26.36 3.60
N GLY A 198 -2.92 -26.22 4.84
CA GLY A 198 -2.20 -27.30 5.52
C GLY A 198 -2.89 -27.96 6.71
N ARG A 199 -3.55 -27.21 7.60
CA ARG A 199 -4.16 -27.76 8.83
C ARG A 199 -5.26 -26.83 9.31
N LYS A 200 -6.50 -27.30 9.29
CA LYS A 200 -7.54 -26.76 10.18
C LYS A 200 -6.98 -26.88 11.59
N ALA A 201 -6.80 -25.75 12.27
CA ALA A 201 -6.41 -25.73 13.67
C ALA A 201 -7.55 -26.34 14.50
N THR A 202 -7.54 -27.67 14.61
CA THR A 202 -8.16 -28.37 15.73
C THR A 202 -7.27 -28.10 16.92
N ASP A 203 -7.80 -27.55 18.00
CA ASP A 203 -7.11 -27.59 19.30
C ASP A 203 -6.73 -29.04 19.61
N PHE A 204 -5.72 -29.29 20.46
CA PHE A 204 -5.28 -30.64 20.84
C PHE A 204 -6.42 -31.57 21.36
N ALA A 205 -7.59 -31.00 21.65
CA ALA A 205 -8.82 -31.69 22.04
C ALA A 205 -9.83 -31.94 20.89
N GLY A 206 -9.50 -31.64 19.63
CA GLY A 206 -10.38 -31.86 18.47
C GLY A 206 -11.49 -30.83 18.28
N HIS A 207 -11.50 -29.74 19.07
CA HIS A 207 -12.48 -28.67 18.91
C HIS A 207 -12.05 -27.69 17.82
N MET A 208 -12.91 -27.50 16.81
CA MET A 208 -12.82 -26.37 15.90
C MET A 208 -13.30 -25.11 16.64
N ARG A 209 -12.38 -24.29 17.15
CA ARG A 209 -12.70 -22.89 17.45
C ARG A 209 -12.71 -22.13 16.14
N ILE A 210 -13.89 -22.00 15.55
CA ILE A 210 -14.14 -20.97 14.53
C ILE A 210 -14.03 -19.64 15.27
N LYS A 211 -12.83 -19.07 15.33
CA LYS A 211 -12.64 -17.64 15.58
C LYS A 211 -13.12 -16.92 14.33
N ASP A 212 -14.43 -16.87 14.15
CA ASP A 212 -15.05 -15.91 13.24
C ASP A 212 -14.76 -14.53 13.84
N GLY A 213 -13.66 -13.93 13.39
CA GLY A 213 -13.32 -12.53 13.64
C GLY A 213 -14.23 -11.57 12.86
N ARG A 214 -15.18 -12.09 12.08
CA ARG A 214 -16.39 -11.32 11.79
C ARG A 214 -17.17 -11.32 13.08
N ARG A 215 -17.31 -10.16 13.72
CA ARG A 215 -18.38 -9.89 14.69
C ARG A 215 -19.64 -10.60 14.18
N GLN A 216 -19.94 -11.79 14.71
CA GLN A 216 -21.32 -12.09 14.99
C GLN A 216 -21.71 -10.95 15.91
N LEU A 217 -22.61 -10.10 15.44
CA LEU A 217 -23.42 -9.29 16.32
C LEU A 217 -24.21 -10.28 17.20
N GLU A 218 -23.54 -10.95 18.13
CA GLU A 218 -24.10 -11.47 19.37
C GLU A 218 -24.29 -10.27 20.32
N GLY A 219 -24.88 -9.19 19.81
CA GLY A 219 -25.88 -8.56 20.63
C GLY A 219 -27.04 -9.51 20.55
N ASP A 220 -27.45 -10.06 21.68
CA ASP A 220 -28.75 -10.68 21.84
C ASP A 220 -29.73 -9.73 21.15
N PHE A 221 -30.16 -10.07 19.93
CA PHE A 221 -31.18 -9.30 19.25
C PHE A 221 -32.44 -9.67 20.02
N GLN A 222 -32.63 -9.02 21.17
CA GLN A 222 -33.94 -8.77 21.74
C GLN A 222 -34.67 -7.86 20.77
N GLY A 223 -34.90 -8.34 19.55
CA GLY A 223 -36.11 -8.06 18.84
C GLY A 223 -37.21 -8.60 19.74
N LYS A 224 -37.64 -7.79 20.72
CA LYS A 224 -39.04 -7.75 21.07
C LYS A 224 -39.74 -7.70 19.72
N ALA A 225 -40.42 -8.78 19.37
CA ALA A 225 -41.32 -8.80 18.24
C ALA A 225 -42.18 -7.55 18.41
N VAL A 226 -41.93 -6.53 17.58
CA VAL A 226 -42.81 -5.38 17.52
C VAL A 226 -44.12 -6.00 17.08
N PRO A 227 -45.16 -6.06 17.95
CA PRO A 227 -46.44 -6.59 17.54
C PRO A 227 -46.84 -5.79 16.31
N ALA A 228 -47.22 -6.50 15.25
CA ALA A 228 -47.65 -5.90 14.01
C ALA A 228 -48.67 -4.83 14.35
N SER A 229 -48.25 -3.56 14.31
CA SER A 229 -49.18 -2.47 14.46
C SER A 229 -50.11 -2.60 13.27
N PRO A 230 -51.44 -2.64 13.48
CA PRO A 230 -52.38 -2.68 12.37
C PRO A 230 -52.01 -1.53 11.44
N MET A 231 -51.62 -1.87 10.20
CA MET A 231 -51.32 -0.86 9.22
C MET A 231 -52.55 0.06 9.14
N PRO A 232 -52.40 1.37 9.38
CA PRO A 232 -53.45 2.28 8.95
C PRO A 232 -53.57 2.13 7.43
N ASP A 233 -54.78 1.91 6.95
CA ASP A 233 -55.14 1.91 5.53
C ASP A 233 -54.66 3.22 4.90
N LEU A 234 -53.42 3.21 4.42
CA LEU A 234 -52.84 4.28 3.64
C LEU A 234 -53.28 4.03 2.21
N ALA A 235 -54.31 4.76 1.82
CA ALA A 235 -54.73 4.93 0.44
C ALA A 235 -53.49 5.16 -0.46
N PRO A 236 -53.48 4.58 -1.67
CA PRO A 236 -52.32 4.61 -2.55
C PRO A 236 -51.97 6.06 -2.90
N LYS A 237 -50.81 6.53 -2.41
CA LYS A 237 -50.22 7.79 -2.86
C LYS A 237 -49.57 7.55 -4.23
N GLU A 238 -50.13 8.20 -5.25
CA GLU A 238 -49.55 8.39 -6.56
C GLU A 238 -48.21 9.15 -6.46
N GLU A 239 -47.08 8.44 -6.47
CA GLU A 239 -45.75 9.08 -6.43
C GLU A 239 -44.81 8.56 -7.53
N SER A 240 -45.37 8.10 -8.65
CA SER A 240 -44.62 7.52 -9.77
C SER A 240 -44.37 8.47 -10.96
N THR A 241 -44.81 9.73 -10.94
CA THR A 241 -44.71 10.63 -12.12
C THR A 241 -43.63 11.73 -12.04
N VAL A 242 -42.96 11.92 -10.90
CA VAL A 242 -42.01 13.05 -10.74
C VAL A 242 -40.56 12.68 -11.09
N ILE A 243 -40.17 11.40 -10.99
CA ILE A 243 -38.78 10.99 -11.23
C ILE A 243 -38.45 10.91 -12.73
N GLU A 244 -39.43 10.69 -13.61
CA GLU A 244 -39.20 10.56 -15.05
C GLU A 244 -39.02 11.92 -15.77
N LYS A 245 -39.61 13.01 -15.25
CA LYS A 245 -39.43 14.35 -15.84
C LYS A 245 -38.00 14.90 -15.65
N LYS A 246 -37.34 14.60 -14.53
CA LYS A 246 -36.00 15.16 -14.24
C LYS A 246 -34.88 14.50 -15.05
N LYS A 247 -35.11 13.30 -15.59
CA LYS A 247 -34.13 12.60 -16.45
C LYS A 247 -34.11 13.13 -17.89
N ASN A 248 -35.22 13.69 -18.36
CA ASN A 248 -35.31 14.25 -19.72
C ASN A 248 -34.75 15.67 -19.84
N GLU A 249 -34.71 16.47 -18.77
CA GLU A 249 -34.11 17.82 -18.83
C GLU A 249 -32.58 17.82 -18.87
N LEU A 250 -31.92 16.76 -18.38
CA LEU A 250 -30.46 16.66 -18.36
C LEU A 250 -29.85 16.18 -19.70
N ASN A 251 -30.63 15.58 -20.58
CA ASN A 251 -30.15 15.13 -21.90
C ASN A 251 -30.34 16.17 -23.02
N GLY A 252 -31.06 17.27 -22.77
CA GLY A 252 -31.32 18.31 -23.78
C GLY A 252 -30.19 19.32 -23.98
N LYS A 253 -29.27 19.49 -23.02
CA LYS A 253 -28.25 20.57 -23.06
C LYS A 253 -26.92 20.19 -23.73
N ALA A 254 -26.76 18.96 -24.22
CA ALA A 254 -25.49 18.50 -24.80
C ALA A 254 -25.38 18.69 -26.33
N LYS A 255 -26.41 19.24 -27.01
CA LYS A 255 -26.44 19.27 -28.48
C LYS A 255 -26.09 20.61 -29.13
N ASP A 256 -26.00 21.71 -28.37
CA ASP A 256 -25.83 23.06 -28.95
C ASP A 256 -24.39 23.62 -28.89
N SER A 257 -23.37 22.78 -28.64
CA SER A 257 -21.98 23.27 -28.50
C SER A 257 -21.02 22.78 -29.62
N LYS A 258 -21.57 22.29 -30.74
CA LYS A 258 -20.78 21.84 -31.90
C LYS A 258 -21.14 22.61 -33.17
N GLU A 259 -21.10 23.93 -33.11
CA GLU A 259 -20.98 24.77 -34.30
C GLU A 259 -20.29 26.06 -33.86
N LEU A 260 -19.01 26.20 -34.24
CA LEU A 260 -18.22 27.42 -34.45
C LEU A 260 -16.76 27.13 -34.11
N THR A 261 -16.01 26.66 -35.12
CA THR A 261 -14.62 27.08 -35.35
C THR A 261 -14.15 26.54 -36.70
N GLU A 262 -14.32 27.36 -37.74
CA GLU A 262 -13.44 27.58 -38.90
C GLU A 262 -13.76 29.02 -39.36
N PRO A 263 -12.81 29.82 -39.86
CA PRO A 263 -11.78 29.44 -40.85
C PRO A 263 -10.32 29.54 -40.37
#